data_AF-A0A7L3M1N3-F1
#
_entry.id   AF-A0A7L3M1N3-F1
#
_cell.length_a   1.000
_cell.length_b   1.000
_cell.length_c   1.000
_cell.angle_alpha   90.00
_cell.angle_beta   90.00
_cell.angle_gamma   90.00
#
_symmetry.space_group_name_H-M   'P 1'
#
loop_
_entity.id
_entity.type
_entity.pdbx_description
1 polymer ?
#
loop_
_entity_poly.entity_id
_entity_poly.type
_entity_poly.pdbx_seq_one_letter_code
_entity_poly.pdbx_strand_id
1 'polypeptide(L)'
;VFREEPALKPELNNLQENCLVQTTEWSTCSKSCDMGISTRVTNNNPQCRLEKETRLCMVRPCHFPLEKNKKGKKCVRTPRPRQSLHFEFSGCTSTHSYRPKFCGVCTDSRCCTPFLTSTLEVEFHCPEGDFFHRKMMFIKMCSCHHDCPRDNDIFLATNHRRMTGDHV
;
A
#
# COMPACT_ATOMS: atom_id res chain seq x y z
N VAL A 1 -51.33 36.78 8.21
CA VAL A 1 -50.11 36.32 8.90
C VAL A 1 -49.84 34.91 8.42
N PHE A 2 -48.96 34.75 7.43
CA PHE A 2 -48.57 33.42 6.94
C PHE A 2 -47.57 32.85 7.95
N ARG A 3 -47.88 31.66 8.46
CA ARG A 3 -47.06 30.96 9.45
C ARG A 3 -46.08 30.11 8.64
N GLU A 4 -44.80 30.47 8.65
CA GLU A 4 -43.75 29.66 8.04
C GLU A 4 -43.58 28.36 8.82
N GLU A 5 -43.68 27.25 8.11
CA GLU A 5 -43.40 25.90 8.62
C GLU A 5 -41.88 25.69 8.62
N PRO A 6 -41.26 25.30 9.74
CA PRO A 6 -39.82 25.10 9.77
C PRO A 6 -39.48 23.89 8.90
N ALA A 7 -38.65 24.12 7.88
CA ALA A 7 -38.11 23.06 7.03
C ALA A 7 -37.50 21.95 7.89
N LEU A 8 -38.00 20.73 7.70
CA LEU A 8 -37.45 19.51 8.27
C LEU A 8 -35.96 19.43 7.84
N LYS A 9 -35.05 19.67 8.79
CA LYS A 9 -33.61 19.48 8.55
C LYS A 9 -33.41 18.00 8.19
N PRO A 10 -32.63 17.66 7.16
CA PRO A 10 -32.24 16.27 6.95
C PRO A 10 -31.47 15.83 8.19
N GLU A 11 -32.01 14.88 8.94
CA GLU A 11 -31.26 14.19 9.98
C GLU A 11 -30.05 13.56 9.28
N LEU A 12 -28.89 14.18 9.44
CA LEU A 12 -27.61 13.52 9.23
C LEU A 12 -27.57 12.44 10.29
N ASN A 13 -28.12 11.26 9.95
CA ASN A 13 -28.09 10.07 10.79
C ASN A 13 -26.64 9.88 11.23
N ASN A 14 -26.36 10.23 12.47
CA ASN A 14 -25.04 10.28 13.06
C ASN A 14 -24.60 8.84 13.41
N LEU A 15 -24.60 7.95 12.41
CA LEU A 15 -24.16 6.54 12.51
C LEU A 15 -22.69 6.44 12.94
N GLN A 16 -21.96 7.55 12.93
CA GLN A 16 -20.59 7.66 13.42
C GLN A 16 -20.49 7.73 14.96
N GLU A 17 -21.55 8.13 15.68
CA GLU A 17 -21.50 8.31 17.14
C GLU A 17 -21.26 7.00 17.91
N ASN A 18 -21.58 5.84 17.31
CA ASN A 18 -21.36 4.51 17.89
C ASN A 18 -20.46 3.61 17.04
N CYS A 19 -19.69 4.17 16.10
CA CYS A 19 -18.84 3.36 15.23
C CYS A 19 -17.56 2.93 15.95
N LEU A 20 -17.45 1.65 16.33
CA LEU A 20 -16.19 1.08 16.80
C LEU A 20 -15.23 0.94 15.61
N VAL A 21 -14.37 1.93 15.42
CA VAL A 21 -13.43 1.94 14.29
C VAL A 21 -12.40 0.82 14.42
N GLN A 22 -12.37 -0.05 13.42
CA GLN A 22 -11.43 -1.13 13.23
C GLN A 22 -10.77 -0.94 11.86
N THR A 23 -9.44 -0.89 11.85
CA THR A 23 -8.65 -0.79 10.62
C THR A 23 -7.53 -1.80 10.71
N THR A 24 -7.45 -2.70 9.73
CA THR A 24 -6.32 -3.61 9.64
C THR A 24 -5.10 -2.86 9.14
N GLU A 25 -3.93 -3.41 9.43
CA GLU A 25 -2.71 -3.01 8.74
C GLU A 25 -2.83 -3.23 7.23
N TRP A 26 -2.00 -2.51 6.47
CA TRP A 26 -1.88 -2.75 5.04
C TRP A 26 -1.23 -4.10 4.78
N SER A 27 -1.74 -4.82 3.78
CA SER A 27 -1.09 -6.02 3.25
C SER A 27 0.29 -5.69 2.71
N THR A 28 1.11 -6.72 2.56
CA THR A 28 2.34 -6.62 1.78
C THR A 28 2.03 -6.21 0.34
N CYS A 29 2.99 -5.58 -0.32
CA CYS A 29 2.84 -5.19 -1.72
C CYS A 29 2.75 -6.45 -2.58
N SER A 30 1.79 -6.50 -3.49
CA SER A 30 1.58 -7.67 -4.36
C SER A 30 2.76 -7.99 -5.28
N LYS A 31 3.67 -7.03 -5.48
CA LYS A 31 4.94 -7.21 -6.20
C LYS A 31 6.12 -6.76 -5.34
N SER A 32 7.22 -7.50 -5.43
CA SER A 32 8.47 -7.20 -4.72
C SER A 32 9.34 -6.14 -5.42
N CYS A 33 9.02 -5.80 -6.68
CA CYS A 33 9.55 -4.66 -7.40
C CYS A 33 8.51 -4.09 -8.38
N ASP A 34 8.77 -2.89 -8.88
CA ASP A 34 7.85 -2.06 -9.68
C ASP A 34 6.49 -1.85 -8.99
N MET A 35 5.49 -1.45 -9.78
CA MET A 35 4.18 -1.10 -9.25
C MET A 35 3.32 -2.34 -8.96
N GLY A 36 2.86 -2.43 -7.73
CA GLY A 36 1.91 -3.41 -7.23
C GLY A 36 0.78 -2.76 -6.45
N ILE A 37 0.01 -3.59 -5.75
CA ILE A 37 -1.17 -3.21 -4.98
C ILE A 37 -1.00 -3.70 -3.54
N SER A 38 -1.36 -2.87 -2.58
CA SER A 38 -1.54 -3.25 -1.18
C SER A 38 -2.98 -2.96 -0.77
N THR A 39 -3.54 -3.79 0.11
CA THR A 39 -4.94 -3.74 0.50
C THR A 39 -5.09 -3.78 2.01
N ARG A 40 -6.13 -3.15 2.53
CA ARG A 40 -6.53 -3.28 3.94
C ARG A 40 -8.04 -3.33 4.05
N VAL A 41 -8.55 -3.72 5.20
CA VAL A 41 -9.97 -3.61 5.52
C VAL A 41 -10.15 -2.57 6.62
N THR A 42 -11.11 -1.66 6.44
CA THR A 42 -11.44 -0.63 7.44
C THR A 42 -12.95 -0.39 7.44
N ASN A 43 -13.51 -0.06 8.60
CA ASN A 43 -14.86 0.48 8.72
C ASN A 43 -14.87 1.99 8.99
N ASN A 44 -13.73 2.67 8.81
CA ASN A 44 -13.61 4.11 8.97
C ASN A 44 -14.18 4.86 7.76
N ASN A 45 -15.50 4.79 7.60
CA ASN A 45 -16.27 5.53 6.61
C ASN A 45 -17.58 6.05 7.25
N PRO A 46 -18.28 7.00 6.61
CA PRO A 46 -19.50 7.59 7.19
C PRO A 46 -20.62 6.58 7.49
N GLN A 47 -20.58 5.40 6.87
CA GLN A 47 -21.58 4.34 7.03
C GLN A 47 -21.18 3.28 8.06
N CYS A 48 -19.97 3.38 8.65
CA CYS A 48 -19.39 2.38 9.56
C CYS A 48 -19.39 0.94 9.01
N ARG A 49 -19.21 0.76 7.70
CA ARG A 49 -19.23 -0.58 7.06
C ARG A 49 -17.83 -1.05 6.74
N LEU A 50 -17.55 -2.33 6.93
CA LEU A 50 -16.28 -2.92 6.53
C LEU A 50 -16.13 -2.84 5.00
N GLU A 51 -15.08 -2.14 4.57
CA GLU A 51 -14.74 -1.96 3.16
C GLU A 51 -13.28 -2.34 2.92
N LYS A 52 -13.04 -2.90 1.73
CA LYS A 52 -11.68 -3.20 1.27
C LYS A 52 -11.10 -1.96 0.61
N GLU A 53 -10.13 -1.34 1.25
CA GLU A 53 -9.34 -0.28 0.65
C GLU A 53 -8.14 -0.84 -0.10
N THR A 54 -7.80 -0.19 -1.22
CA THR A 54 -6.62 -0.52 -2.01
C THR A 54 -5.77 0.72 -2.21
N ARG A 55 -4.45 0.54 -2.26
CA ARG A 55 -3.49 1.57 -2.65
C ARG A 55 -2.40 0.97 -3.53
N LEU A 56 -1.89 1.77 -4.45
CA LEU A 56 -0.69 1.44 -5.21
C LEU A 56 0.52 1.38 -4.26
N CYS A 57 1.48 0.51 -4.58
CA CYS A 57 2.73 0.39 -3.84
C CYS A 57 3.89 0.11 -4.78
N MET A 58 5.07 0.60 -4.45
CA MET A 58 6.31 0.30 -5.16
C MET A 58 7.44 0.17 -4.15
N VAL A 59 7.90 -1.06 -3.92
CA VAL A 59 8.96 -1.35 -2.94
C VAL A 59 10.32 -0.88 -3.45
N ARG A 60 10.59 -1.14 -4.74
CA ARG A 60 11.80 -0.78 -5.47
C ARG A 60 11.57 -0.90 -6.98
N PRO A 61 12.26 -0.17 -7.84
CA PRO A 61 12.26 -0.45 -9.28
C PRO A 61 12.98 -1.78 -9.58
N CYS A 62 12.51 -2.58 -10.53
CA CYS A 62 13.12 -3.88 -10.86
C CYS A 62 14.50 -3.71 -11.54
N HIS A 63 14.66 -2.69 -12.39
CA HIS A 63 15.87 -2.46 -13.20
C HIS A 63 16.91 -1.54 -12.54
N PHE A 64 16.77 -1.23 -11.25
CA PHE A 64 17.73 -0.35 -10.58
C PHE A 64 18.96 -1.14 -10.11
N PRO A 65 20.20 -0.71 -10.43
CA PRO A 65 21.40 -1.35 -9.92
C PRO A 65 21.39 -1.29 -8.39
N LEU A 66 21.33 -2.46 -7.76
CA LEU A 66 21.54 -2.59 -6.32
C LEU A 66 23.03 -2.34 -6.06
N GLU A 67 23.38 -1.08 -5.77
CA GLU A 67 24.73 -0.68 -5.37
C GLU A 67 25.27 -1.61 -4.26
N LYS A 68 26.43 -2.23 -4.52
CA LYS A 68 27.04 -3.19 -3.62
C LYS A 68 27.63 -2.48 -2.39
N ASN A 69 26.99 -2.72 -1.25
CA ASN A 69 27.57 -2.77 0.10
C ASN A 69 28.42 -1.59 0.60
N LYS A 70 27.78 -0.67 1.33
CA LYS A 70 28.41 -0.09 2.54
C LYS A 70 28.19 -1.07 3.70
N LYS A 71 29.27 -1.55 4.31
CA LYS A 71 29.24 -2.49 5.45
C LYS A 71 28.32 -1.97 6.56
N GLY A 72 27.26 -2.72 6.88
CA GLY A 72 26.35 -2.42 7.99
C GLY A 72 25.06 -3.24 7.93
N LYS A 73 24.53 -3.67 9.08
CA LYS A 73 23.32 -4.53 9.23
C LYS A 73 21.98 -3.83 8.91
N LYS A 74 22.01 -2.75 8.13
CA LYS A 74 20.82 -1.97 7.76
C LYS A 74 20.43 -2.29 6.32
N CYS A 75 19.12 -2.29 6.02
CA CYS A 75 18.61 -2.32 4.66
C CYS A 75 19.46 -1.40 3.78
N VAL A 76 20.21 -1.96 2.83
CA VAL A 76 21.05 -1.17 1.95
C VAL A 76 20.12 -0.22 1.23
N ARG A 77 20.35 1.08 1.37
CA ARG A 77 19.49 2.07 0.70
C ARG A 77 19.64 1.86 -0.80
N THR A 78 18.52 1.59 -1.48
CA THR A 78 18.46 1.81 -2.93
C THR A 78 18.88 3.25 -3.17
N PRO A 79 19.83 3.52 -4.10
CA PRO A 79 20.27 4.88 -4.37
C PRO A 79 19.03 5.76 -4.52
N ARG A 80 18.96 6.87 -3.78
CA ARG A 80 17.90 7.86 -4.03
C ARG A 80 18.02 8.20 -5.51
N PRO A 81 16.94 8.09 -6.30
CA PRO A 81 16.97 8.61 -7.65
C PRO A 81 17.48 10.05 -7.58
N ARG A 82 18.60 10.34 -8.27
CA ARG A 82 19.15 11.72 -8.30
C ARG A 82 18.14 12.67 -8.95
N GLN A 83 17.21 12.12 -9.73
CA GLN A 83 16.13 12.80 -10.42
C GLN A 83 14.79 12.40 -9.81
N SER A 84 13.83 13.32 -9.77
CA SER A 84 12.44 12.95 -9.49
C SER A 84 11.92 12.09 -10.63
N LEU A 85 11.07 11.11 -10.31
CA LEU A 85 10.47 10.21 -11.29
C LEU A 85 8.96 10.40 -11.32
N HIS A 86 8.36 10.14 -12.48
CA HIS A 86 6.91 9.98 -12.59
C HIS A 86 6.54 8.52 -12.35
N PHE A 87 5.42 8.30 -11.68
CA PHE A 87 4.85 6.96 -11.52
C PHE A 87 4.05 6.60 -12.76
N GLU A 88 4.10 5.35 -13.18
CA GLU A 88 3.32 4.83 -14.30
C GLU A 88 2.38 3.72 -13.80
N PHE A 89 1.09 3.84 -14.13
CA PHE A 89 0.07 2.85 -13.79
C PHE A 89 -0.92 2.70 -14.92
N SER A 90 -1.07 1.46 -15.43
CA SER A 90 -2.04 1.12 -16.48
C SER A 90 -1.94 2.01 -17.73
N GLY A 91 -0.72 2.39 -18.14
CA GLY A 91 -0.47 3.27 -19.30
C GLY A 91 -0.59 4.76 -19.01
N CYS A 92 -0.95 5.16 -17.78
CA CYS A 92 -1.08 6.56 -17.38
C CYS A 92 0.09 6.98 -16.48
N THR A 93 0.49 8.24 -16.56
CA THR A 93 1.67 8.79 -15.88
C THR A 93 1.25 9.82 -14.83
N SER A 94 1.91 9.84 -13.67
CA SER A 94 1.59 10.81 -12.63
C SER A 94 1.85 12.24 -13.09
N THR A 95 0.96 13.17 -12.76
CA THR A 95 1.10 14.58 -13.16
C THR A 95 2.37 15.20 -12.56
N HIS A 96 2.65 14.90 -11.30
CA HIS A 96 3.85 15.35 -10.61
C HIS A 96 4.96 14.32 -10.61
N SER A 97 6.21 14.80 -10.56
CA SER A 97 7.36 13.95 -10.30
C SER A 97 7.62 13.86 -8.79
N TYR A 98 7.97 12.66 -8.33
CA TYR A 98 8.16 12.35 -6.92
C TYR A 98 9.58 11.87 -6.65
N ARG A 99 10.02 12.00 -5.40
CA ARG A 99 11.30 11.44 -4.90
C ARG A 99 11.03 10.39 -3.82
N PRO A 100 10.43 9.24 -4.18
CA PRO A 100 10.12 8.20 -3.22
C PRO A 100 11.40 7.57 -2.64
N LYS A 101 11.29 7.04 -1.42
CA LYS A 101 12.29 6.11 -0.88
C LYS A 101 11.94 4.71 -1.35
N PHE A 102 12.96 3.92 -1.62
CA PHE A 102 12.82 2.50 -1.94
C PHE A 102 13.58 1.66 -0.92
N CYS A 103 13.10 0.44 -0.70
CA CYS A 103 13.79 -0.55 0.11
C CYS A 103 14.78 -1.33 -0.78
N GLY A 104 15.97 -1.61 -0.25
CA GLY A 104 16.98 -2.39 -0.98
C GLY A 104 17.00 -3.83 -0.52
N VAL A 105 18.20 -4.35 -0.27
CA VAL A 105 18.43 -5.73 0.17
C VAL A 105 19.20 -5.75 1.48
N CYS A 106 19.04 -6.83 2.26
CA CYS A 106 19.84 -7.09 3.45
C CYS A 106 21.00 -8.01 3.08
N THR A 107 22.12 -7.88 3.77
CA THR A 107 23.36 -8.65 3.48
C THR A 107 23.40 -10.02 4.15
N ASP A 108 22.43 -10.33 5.00
CA ASP A 108 22.40 -11.47 5.91
C ASP A 108 21.19 -12.39 5.66
N SER A 109 20.84 -12.61 4.40
CA SER A 109 19.71 -13.47 3.95
C SER A 109 18.31 -13.06 4.44
N ARG A 110 18.18 -11.90 5.10
CA ARG A 110 16.89 -11.29 5.45
C ARG A 110 16.28 -10.58 4.26
N CYS A 111 14.95 -10.47 4.25
CA CYS A 111 14.26 -9.55 3.34
C CYS A 111 14.21 -8.16 3.95
N CYS A 112 14.31 -7.15 3.09
CA CYS A 112 14.07 -5.76 3.45
C CYS A 112 12.67 -5.35 2.99
N THR A 113 11.78 -4.99 3.91
CA THR A 113 10.41 -4.58 3.59
C THR A 113 10.11 -3.19 4.16
N PRO A 114 9.06 -2.50 3.65
CA PRO A 114 8.61 -1.25 4.23
C PRO A 114 8.15 -1.44 5.69
N PHE A 115 8.76 -0.69 6.62
CA PHE A 115 8.40 -0.70 8.05
C PHE A 115 7.44 0.43 8.39
N LEU A 116 7.74 1.63 7.90
CA LEU A 116 6.89 2.81 8.09
C LEU A 116 6.53 3.40 6.73
N THR A 117 5.24 3.58 6.48
CA THR A 117 4.71 4.10 5.21
C THR A 117 3.69 5.20 5.46
N SER A 118 3.56 6.12 4.52
CA SER A 118 2.42 7.04 4.43
C SER A 118 1.65 6.77 3.15
N THR A 119 0.37 7.12 3.12
CA THR A 119 -0.43 7.09 1.90
C THR A 119 -0.67 8.51 1.43
N LEU A 120 -0.47 8.77 0.14
CA LEU A 120 -0.79 10.04 -0.51
C LEU A 120 -1.64 9.76 -1.75
N GLU A 121 -2.60 10.64 -2.03
CA GLU A 121 -3.39 10.58 -3.26
C GLU A 121 -2.58 11.19 -4.41
N VAL A 122 -2.45 10.43 -5.50
CA VAL A 122 -1.66 10.78 -6.68
C VAL A 122 -2.58 10.85 -7.89
N GLU A 123 -2.50 11.95 -8.61
CA GLU A 123 -3.18 12.15 -9.89
C GLU A 123 -2.34 11.55 -11.03
N PHE A 124 -3.01 10.84 -11.93
CA PHE A 124 -2.46 10.24 -13.14
C PHE A 124 -3.18 10.80 -14.35
N HIS A 125 -2.41 11.15 -15.38
CA HIS A 125 -2.89 11.58 -16.69
C HIS A 125 -2.63 10.47 -17.71
N CYS A 126 -3.65 10.14 -18.49
CA CYS A 126 -3.59 9.13 -19.54
C CYS A 126 -3.37 9.81 -20.92
N PRO A 127 -2.76 9.12 -21.89
CA PRO A 127 -2.53 9.67 -23.23
C PRO A 127 -3.84 10.05 -23.96
N GLU A 128 -4.97 9.46 -23.58
CA GLU A 128 -6.30 9.76 -24.11
C GLU A 128 -6.88 11.10 -23.61
N GLY A 129 -6.22 11.77 -22.65
CA GLY A 129 -6.65 13.06 -22.08
C GLY A 129 -7.43 12.95 -20.77
N ASP A 130 -7.82 11.73 -20.36
CA ASP A 130 -8.44 11.46 -19.07
C ASP A 130 -7.43 11.57 -17.90
N PHE A 131 -7.95 11.84 -16.70
CA PHE A 131 -7.18 11.80 -15.47
C PHE A 131 -7.93 11.10 -14.34
N PHE A 132 -7.19 10.52 -13.40
CA PHE A 132 -7.78 9.89 -12.23
C PHE A 132 -6.84 9.94 -11.01
N HIS A 133 -7.42 9.75 -9.83
CA HIS A 133 -6.69 9.75 -8.57
C HIS A 133 -6.57 8.34 -8.01
N ARG A 134 -5.38 8.01 -7.45
CA ARG A 134 -5.15 6.78 -6.71
C ARG A 134 -4.34 7.02 -5.45
N LYS A 135 -4.74 6.37 -4.37
CA LYS A 135 -3.93 6.25 -3.14
C LYS A 135 -2.64 5.50 -3.48
N MET A 136 -1.49 6.07 -3.10
CA MET A 136 -0.15 5.52 -3.35
C MET A 136 0.65 5.47 -2.05
N MET A 137 1.39 4.39 -1.86
CA MET A 137 2.27 4.17 -0.71
C MET A 137 3.61 4.90 -0.89
N PHE A 138 3.98 5.71 0.11
CA PHE A 138 5.27 6.37 0.23
C PHE A 138 6.05 5.82 1.42
N ILE A 139 7.18 5.17 1.14
CA ILE A 139 8.01 4.54 2.16
C ILE A 139 8.75 5.63 2.96
N LYS A 140 8.69 5.54 4.29
CA LYS A 140 9.45 6.40 5.21
C LYS A 140 10.68 5.68 5.74
N MET A 141 10.53 4.41 6.13
CA MET A 141 11.57 3.55 6.70
C MET A 141 11.39 2.09 6.22
N CYS A 142 12.50 1.37 6.13
CA CYS A 142 12.53 -0.08 5.83
C CYS A 142 13.23 -0.81 6.98
N SER A 143 12.88 -2.08 7.19
CA SER A 143 13.52 -2.96 8.17
C SER A 143 13.85 -4.32 7.55
N CYS A 144 14.87 -4.97 8.11
CA CYS A 144 15.27 -6.31 7.73
C CYS A 144 14.69 -7.33 8.71
N HIS A 145 13.98 -8.36 8.23
CA HIS A 145 13.41 -9.43 9.04
C HIS A 145 13.51 -10.79 8.33
N HIS A 146 13.23 -11.87 9.07
CA HIS A 146 13.27 -13.24 8.54
C HIS A 146 11.92 -13.70 7.98
N ASP A 147 10.81 -13.08 8.40
CA ASP A 147 9.45 -13.43 7.98
C ASP A 147 9.13 -12.88 6.60
N CYS A 148 9.81 -13.39 5.58
CA CYS A 148 9.69 -12.84 4.25
C CYS A 148 8.33 -13.13 3.63
N PRO A 149 7.66 -12.13 3.04
CA PRO A 149 6.44 -12.38 2.30
C PRO A 149 6.75 -13.38 1.19
N ARG A 150 6.17 -14.57 1.29
CA ARG A 150 6.21 -15.54 0.20
C ARG A 150 5.61 -14.87 -1.02
N ASP A 151 6.31 -14.93 -2.15
CA ASP A 151 5.69 -14.55 -3.43
C ASP A 151 4.38 -15.32 -3.57
N ASN A 152 3.35 -14.66 -4.09
CA ASN A 152 2.01 -15.19 -4.29
C ASN A 152 1.98 -16.31 -5.35
N ASP A 153 2.73 -17.38 -5.14
CA ASP A 153 2.52 -18.66 -5.82
C ASP A 153 1.40 -19.39 -5.09
N ILE A 154 0.16 -19.05 -5.49
CA ILE A 154 -1.08 -19.73 -5.11
C ILE A 154 -0.96 -21.26 -5.30
N PHE A 155 -0.03 -21.75 -6.14
CA PHE A 155 0.20 -23.16 -6.42
C PHE A 155 1.17 -23.89 -5.46
N LEU A 156 1.89 -23.19 -4.57
CA LEU A 156 2.77 -23.83 -3.58
C LEU A 156 2.19 -23.85 -2.17
N ALA A 157 1.09 -23.12 -1.92
CA ALA A 157 0.44 -23.07 -0.62
C ALA A 157 -0.35 -24.36 -0.26
N THR A 158 -0.61 -25.23 -1.23
CA THR A 158 -1.47 -26.41 -1.05
C THR A 158 -0.77 -27.62 -0.42
N ASN A 159 0.57 -27.62 -0.29
CA ASN A 159 1.29 -28.84 0.13
C ASN A 159 1.66 -28.95 1.62
N HIS A 160 1.33 -27.99 2.48
CA HIS A 160 1.71 -28.09 3.90
C HIS A 160 0.66 -27.61 4.91
N ARG A 161 -0.63 -27.85 4.67
CA ARG A 161 -1.54 -28.12 5.79
C ARG A 161 -1.60 -29.62 6.02
N ARG A 162 -0.55 -30.18 6.66
CA ARG A 162 -0.75 -31.41 7.43
C ARG A 162 -1.53 -31.00 8.67
N MET A 163 -2.85 -31.23 8.64
CA MET A 163 -3.63 -31.32 9.87
C MET A 163 -3.11 -32.57 10.58
N THR A 164 -2.27 -32.38 11.59
CA THR A 164 -1.92 -33.45 12.52
C THR A 164 -3.09 -33.62 13.47
N GLY A 165 -3.77 -34.76 13.39
CA GLY A 165 -4.85 -35.15 14.30
C GLY A 165 -6.21 -35.25 13.61
N ASP A 166 -6.57 -36.44 13.13
CA ASP A 166 -7.71 -37.22 13.63
C ASP A 166 -7.99 -38.47 12.76
N HIS A 167 -8.19 -39.61 13.46
CA HIS A 167 -8.63 -40.95 13.01
C HIS A 167 -7.56 -41.84 12.36
N VAL A 168 -7.20 -43.03 12.86
CA VAL A 168 -7.90 -44.07 13.67
C VAL A 168 -6.95 -44.61 14.75
#